data_AF-A0A4V1V470-F1
#
_entry.id   AF-A0A4V1V470-F1
#
_cell.length_a   1.000
_cell.length_b   1.000
_cell.length_c   1.000
_cell.angle_alpha   90.00
_cell.angle_beta   90.00
_cell.angle_gamma   90.00
#
_symmetry.space_group_name_H-M   'P 1'
#
loop_
_entity.id
_entity.type
_entity.pdbx_description
1 polymer ?
#
loop_
_entity_poly.entity_id
_entity_poly.type
_entity_poly.pdbx_seq_one_letter_code
_entity_poly.pdbx_strand_id
1 'polypeptide(L)'
;MRDKAKDLRRPTRDDVARMLLWKTISDAHKSGDVAGPAFLEEISRDIVTGLEAQGFDDRESYDVIDGLIRKYADGLFPFRPKRHLERKEPGEPGDDPS
;
A
#
# COMPACT_ATOMS: atom_id res chain seq x y z
N MET A 1 -12.46 8.62 19.43
CA MET A 1 -11.55 9.03 18.32
C MET A 1 -11.61 8.08 17.12
N ARG A 2 -11.76 6.75 17.31
CA ARG A 2 -11.87 5.78 16.19
C ARG A 2 -13.13 5.96 15.33
N ASP A 3 -14.27 6.33 15.91
CA ASP A 3 -15.53 6.40 15.15
C ASP A 3 -15.62 7.63 14.25
N LYS A 4 -15.16 8.81 14.70
CA LYS A 4 -15.05 10.01 13.84
C LYS A 4 -14.15 9.82 12.60
N ALA A 5 -13.14 8.94 12.69
CA ALA A 5 -12.26 8.66 11.55
C ALA A 5 -12.94 7.81 10.47
N LYS A 6 -13.90 6.96 10.85
CA LYS A 6 -14.70 6.15 9.91
C LYS A 6 -15.68 7.03 9.13
N ASP A 7 -16.36 7.95 9.81
CA ASP A 7 -17.31 8.88 9.16
C ASP A 7 -16.59 9.80 8.15
N LEU A 8 -15.37 10.22 8.47
CA LEU A 8 -14.52 11.02 7.59
C LEU A 8 -13.80 10.18 6.51
N ARG A 9 -14.01 8.86 6.47
CA ARG A 9 -13.36 7.93 5.52
C ARG A 9 -11.83 8.11 5.47
N ARG A 10 -11.22 8.41 6.62
CA ARG A 10 -9.80 8.77 6.70
C ARG A 10 -8.93 7.52 6.46
N PRO A 11 -7.97 7.54 5.52
CA PRO A 11 -7.04 6.43 5.34
C PRO A 11 -6.10 6.31 6.55
N THR A 12 -5.70 5.08 6.84
CA THR A 12 -4.63 4.81 7.82
C THR A 12 -3.25 5.08 7.20
N ARG A 13 -2.20 5.14 8.02
CA ARG A 13 -0.81 5.23 7.52
C ARG A 13 -0.46 4.04 6.63
N ASP A 14 -0.90 2.85 7.00
CA ASP A 14 -0.73 1.61 6.23
C ASP A 14 -1.47 1.66 4.88
N ASP A 15 -2.66 2.26 4.83
CA ASP A 15 -3.37 2.46 3.56
C ASP A 15 -2.57 3.33 2.58
N VAL A 16 -2.00 4.42 3.08
CA VAL A 16 -1.15 5.30 2.28
C VAL A 16 0.13 4.58 1.86
N ALA A 17 0.78 3.88 2.79
CA ALA A 17 2.02 3.14 2.51
C ALA A 17 1.82 2.08 1.44
N ARG A 18 0.75 1.28 1.52
CA ARG A 18 0.46 0.25 0.50
C ARG A 18 0.09 0.87 -0.84
N MET A 19 -0.69 1.95 -0.86
CA MET A 19 -1.01 2.66 -2.09
C MET A 19 0.24 3.23 -2.77
N LEU A 20 1.15 3.82 -1.99
CA LEU A 20 2.42 4.33 -2.49
C LEU A 20 3.26 3.20 -3.07
N LEU A 21 3.43 2.10 -2.33
CA LEU A 21 4.20 0.93 -2.78
C LEU A 21 3.67 0.37 -4.11
N TRP A 22 2.37 0.12 -4.21
CA TRP A 22 1.76 -0.37 -5.46
C TRP A 22 1.99 0.60 -6.62
N LYS A 23 1.81 1.90 -6.39
CA LYS A 23 1.94 2.92 -7.44
C LYS A 23 3.38 3.03 -7.94
N THR A 24 4.35 3.05 -7.03
CA THR A 24 5.78 3.07 -7.35
C THR A 24 6.17 1.88 -8.25
N ILE A 25 5.79 0.66 -7.86
CA ILE A 25 6.11 -0.54 -8.64
C ILE A 25 5.39 -0.56 -9.99
N SER A 26 4.10 -0.21 -9.99
CA SER A 26 3.29 -0.20 -11.21
C SER A 26 3.81 0.82 -12.24
N ASP A 27 4.30 1.98 -11.78
CA ASP A 27 4.83 3.02 -12.66
C ASP A 27 6.24 2.70 -13.15
N ALA A 28 7.07 2.08 -12.29
CA ALA A 28 8.36 1.57 -12.72
C ALA A 28 8.19 0.56 -13.86
N HIS A 29 7.22 -0.36 -13.76
CA HIS A 29 6.96 -1.33 -14.82
C HIS A 29 6.48 -0.67 -16.13
N LYS A 30 5.76 0.45 -16.05
CA LYS A 30 5.33 1.23 -17.22
C LYS A 30 6.44 2.05 -17.87
N SER A 31 7.55 2.27 -17.16
CA SER A 31 8.66 3.13 -17.60
C SER A 31 9.62 2.44 -18.58
N GLY A 32 9.31 1.20 -18.98
CA GLY A 32 10.10 0.41 -19.91
C GLY A 32 11.30 -0.31 -19.26
N ASP A 33 12.00 -1.10 -20.07
CA ASP A 33 12.96 -2.12 -19.60
C ASP A 33 14.28 -1.57 -19.03
N VAL A 34 14.50 -0.25 -19.06
CA VAL A 34 15.75 0.37 -18.61
C VAL A 34 15.53 1.25 -17.39
N ALA A 35 14.65 2.25 -17.48
CA ALA A 35 14.47 3.23 -16.39
C ALA A 35 13.73 2.64 -15.18
N GLY A 36 12.73 1.78 -15.43
CA GLY A 36 11.95 1.13 -14.37
C GLY A 36 12.78 0.21 -13.47
N PRO A 37 13.51 -0.76 -14.04
CA PRO A 37 14.35 -1.68 -13.26
C PRO A 37 15.43 -0.97 -12.46
N ALA A 38 16.13 0.01 -13.05
CA ALA A 38 17.17 0.76 -12.35
C ALA A 38 16.61 1.51 -11.12
N PHE A 39 15.44 2.14 -11.28
CA PHE A 39 14.77 2.82 -10.18
C PHE A 39 14.32 1.85 -9.07
N LEU A 40 13.79 0.68 -9.44
CA LEU A 40 13.40 -0.35 -8.46
C LEU A 40 14.60 -0.91 -7.69
N GLU A 41 15.74 -1.08 -8.35
CA GLU A 41 16.97 -1.51 -7.69
C GLU A 41 17.44 -0.48 -6.64
N GLU A 42 17.52 0.79 -7.03
CA GLU A 42 17.94 1.89 -6.16
C GLU A 42 17.04 2.01 -4.93
N ILE A 43 15.72 2.10 -5.14
CA ILE A 43 14.78 2.26 -4.02
C ILE A 43 14.73 1.01 -3.12
N SER A 44 14.92 -0.19 -3.68
CA SER A 44 14.97 -1.42 -2.88
C SER A 44 16.18 -1.42 -1.97
N ARG A 45 17.35 -1.00 -2.48
CA ARG A 45 18.57 -0.87 -1.68
C ARG A 45 18.40 0.12 -0.53
N ASP A 46 17.79 1.28 -0.79
CA ASP A 46 17.55 2.29 0.24
C ASP A 46 16.58 1.80 1.33
N ILE A 47 15.51 1.09 0.92
CA ILE A 47 14.56 0.50 1.86
C ILE A 47 15.25 -0.57 2.71
N VAL A 48 16.02 -1.48 2.10
CA VAL A 48 16.75 -2.53 2.84
C VAL A 48 17.75 -1.91 3.80
N THR A 49 18.50 -0.88 3.41
CA THR A 49 19.40 -0.15 4.30
C THR A 49 18.65 0.42 5.51
N GLY A 50 17.46 0.99 5.29
CA GLY A 50 16.60 1.48 6.37
C GLY A 50 16.04 0.37 7.28
N LEU A 51 15.79 -0.82 6.75
CA LEU A 51 15.33 -1.98 7.51
C LEU A 51 16.48 -2.61 8.31
N GLU A 52 17.66 -2.75 7.71
CA GLU A 52 18.87 -3.23 8.37
C GLU A 52 19.23 -2.34 9.56
N ALA A 53 19.10 -1.02 9.43
CA ALA A 53 19.30 -0.07 10.53
C ALA A 53 18.31 -0.26 11.70
N GLN A 54 17.17 -0.92 11.47
CA GLN A 54 16.21 -1.31 12.51
C GLN A 54 16.47 -2.71 13.09
N GLY A 55 17.46 -3.44 12.55
CA GLY A 55 17.84 -4.79 12.96
C GLY A 55 17.17 -5.92 12.17
N PHE A 56 16.56 -5.63 11.01
CA PHE A 56 16.08 -6.67 10.10
C PHE A 56 17.24 -7.28 9.30
N ASP A 57 17.10 -8.56 8.91
CA ASP A 57 18.04 -9.22 8.00
C ASP A 57 17.88 -8.67 6.58
N ASP A 58 18.99 -8.37 5.92
CA ASP A 58 19.02 -7.75 4.59
C ASP A 58 18.47 -8.68 3.52
N ARG A 59 18.82 -9.97 3.57
CA ARG A 59 18.39 -10.99 2.60
C ARG A 59 16.89 -11.24 2.71
N GLU A 60 16.40 -11.44 3.93
CA GLU A 60 14.96 -11.60 4.17
C GLU A 60 14.17 -10.35 3.74
N SER A 61 14.77 -9.16 3.90
CA SER A 61 14.16 -7.91 3.44
C SER A 61 14.06 -7.83 1.91
N TYR A 62 15.14 -8.20 1.19
CA TYR A 62 15.12 -8.28 -0.27
C TYR A 62 14.10 -9.32 -0.77
N ASP A 63 14.01 -10.49 -0.15
CA ASP A 63 13.05 -11.54 -0.55
C ASP A 63 11.60 -11.05 -0.45
N VAL A 64 11.27 -10.29 0.59
CA VAL A 64 9.95 -9.66 0.74
C VAL A 64 9.71 -8.60 -0.35
N ILE A 65 10.70 -7.73 -0.62
CA ILE A 65 10.60 -6.69 -1.64
C ILE A 65 10.42 -7.30 -3.03
N ASP A 66 11.20 -8.32 -3.38
CA ASP A 66 11.09 -9.06 -4.63
C ASP A 66 9.70 -9.67 -4.82
N GLY A 67 9.15 -10.25 -3.75
CA GLY A 67 7.78 -10.77 -3.75
C GLY A 67 6.74 -9.67 -4.04
N LEU A 68 6.92 -8.48 -3.47
CA LEU A 68 6.04 -7.32 -3.70
C LEU A 68 6.17 -6.78 -5.13
N ILE A 69 7.39 -6.69 -5.66
CA ILE A 69 7.65 -6.27 -7.04
C ILE A 69 6.92 -7.21 -8.00
N ARG A 70 7.12 -8.52 -7.86
CA ARG A 70 6.45 -9.54 -8.70
C ARG A 70 4.93 -9.45 -8.59
N LYS A 71 4.41 -9.24 -7.39
CA LYS A 71 2.96 -9.13 -7.14
C LYS A 71 2.32 -7.92 -7.82
N TYR A 72 3.02 -6.80 -7.95
CA TYR A 72 2.48 -5.56 -8.51
C TYR A 72 2.97 -5.25 -9.92
N ALA A 73 3.78 -6.12 -10.51
CA ALA A 73 4.33 -5.95 -11.86
C ALA A 73 3.23 -5.84 -12.94
N ASP A 74 2.11 -6.55 -12.79
CA ASP A 74 1.00 -6.51 -13.76
C ASP A 74 0.23 -5.17 -13.76
N GLY A 75 0.50 -4.29 -12.80
CA GLY A 75 -0.16 -2.99 -12.65
C GLY A 75 -1.66 -3.08 -12.32
N LEU A 76 -2.19 -4.28 -12.02
CA LEU A 76 -3.57 -4.45 -11.62
C LEU A 76 -3.76 -3.86 -10.22
N PHE A 77 -4.89 -3.19 -10.01
CA PHE A 77 -5.22 -2.61 -8.72
C PHE A 77 -5.53 -3.72 -7.70
N PRO A 78 -4.70 -3.90 -6.65
CA PRO A 78 -4.73 -5.11 -5.83
C PRO A 78 -5.64 -4.98 -4.59
N PHE A 79 -6.24 -3.80 -4.38
CA PHE A 79 -6.98 -3.50 -3.17
C PHE A 79 -8.45 -3.89 -3.30
N ARG A 80 -8.93 -4.67 -2.33
CA ARG A 80 -10.34 -5.00 -2.21
C ARG A 80 -11.12 -3.79 -1.67
N PRO A 81 -12.35 -3.56 -2.14
CA PRO A 81 -13.26 -2.60 -1.51
C PRO A 81 -13.41 -2.88 -0.01
N LYS A 82 -13.34 -1.85 0.81
CA LYS A 82 -13.53 -1.98 2.26
C LYS A 82 -15.00 -1.79 2.60
N ARG A 83 -15.58 -2.70 3.38
CA ARG A 83 -17.00 -2.64 3.78
C ARG A 83 -17.42 -1.32 4.43
N HIS A 84 -16.56 -0.71 5.25
CA HIS A 84 -16.86 0.58 5.88
C HIS A 84 -16.74 1.79 4.92
N LEU A 85 -16.27 1.58 3.69
CA LEU A 85 -16.25 2.58 2.63
C LEU A 85 -17.41 2.40 1.64
N GLU A 86 -18.19 1.33 1.78
CA GLU A 86 -19.44 1.13 1.04
C GLU A 86 -20.40 2.28 1.40
N ARG A 87 -21.08 2.82 0.38
CA ARG A 87 -22.03 3.91 0.57
C ARG A 87 -23.14 3.40 1.49
N LYS A 88 -23.27 3.94 2.72
CA LYS A 88 -24.55 3.84 3.42
C LYS A 88 -25.59 4.52 2.55
N GLU A 89 -26.62 3.79 2.14
CA GLU A 89 -27.75 4.42 1.47
C GLU A 89 -28.33 5.50 2.41
N PRO A 90 -28.69 6.68 1.88
CA PRO A 90 -29.34 7.69 2.71
C PRO A 90 -30.70 7.13 3.16
N GLY A 91 -30.79 6.66 4.41
CA GLY A 91 -32.05 6.17 4.95
C GLY A 91 -32.00 5.17 6.11
N GLU A 92 -30.85 4.64 6.56
CA GLU A 92 -30.83 3.82 7.79
C GLU A 92 -31.15 4.70 9.01
N PRO A 93 -32.29 4.51 9.69
CA PRO A 93 -32.58 5.19 10.95
C PRO A 93 -31.53 4.75 11.97
N GLY A 94 -30.84 5.71 12.58
CA GLY A 94 -30.02 5.42 13.74
C GLY A 94 -30.93 4.91 14.86
N ASP A 95 -30.55 3.80 15.49
CA ASP A 95 -31.15 3.35 16.74
C ASP A 95 -31.12 4.51 17.74
N ASP A 96 -32.28 5.10 17.99
CA ASP A 96 -32.50 6.07 19.06
C ASP A 96 -32.65 5.27 20.37
N PRO A 97 -31.75 5.44 21.37
CA PRO A 97 -31.91 4.73 22.62
C PRO A 97 -33.03 5.40 23.43
N SER A 98 -34.09 4.65 23.72
CA SER A 98 -35.03 4.93 24.82
C SER A 98 -34.45 4.47 26.15
#